data_AF-A0A9D7H7P6-F1
#
_entry.id   AF-A0A9D7H7P6-F1
#
_cell.length_a   1.000
_cell.length_b   1.000
_cell.length_c   1.000
_cell.angle_alpha   90.00
_cell.angle_beta   90.00
_cell.angle_gamma   90.00
#
_symmetry.space_group_name_H-M   'P 1'
#
loop_
_entity.id
_entity.type
_entity.pdbx_description
1 polymer ?
#
loop_
_entity_poly.entity_id
_entity_poly.type
_entity_poly.pdbx_seq_one_letter_code
_entity_poly.pdbx_strand_id
1 'polypeptide(L)'
;MRSKAVFIIEDEAHAELQDGEFETEQDAMAELHRRALLPWDQTPNVAPCTSWRTCGRRYELVEYDKSATPWRELSRRQILDISAEGVRWHT
;
A
#
# COMPACT_ATOMS: atom_id res chain seq x y z
N MET A 1 19.82 -5.83 -19.42
CA MET A 1 18.57 -5.05 -19.44
C MET A 1 18.20 -4.77 -18.00
N ARG A 2 17.98 -3.50 -17.60
CA ARG A 2 17.41 -3.22 -16.28
C ARG A 2 15.95 -3.68 -16.31
N SER A 3 15.54 -4.51 -15.35
CA SER A 3 14.14 -4.85 -15.13
C SER A 3 13.32 -3.57 -14.99
N LYS A 4 12.13 -3.52 -15.59
CA LYS A 4 11.15 -2.46 -15.32
C LYS A 4 10.46 -2.81 -14.00
N ALA A 5 11.17 -2.58 -12.91
CA ALA A 5 10.61 -2.71 -11.57
C ALA A 5 9.56 -1.60 -11.37
N VAL A 6 8.44 -1.95 -10.74
CA VAL A 6 7.46 -0.98 -10.24
C VAL A 6 7.09 -1.33 -8.81
N PHE A 7 6.63 -0.32 -8.08
CA PHE A 7 6.15 -0.46 -6.73
C PHE A 7 4.65 -0.18 -6.69
N ILE A 8 3.90 -1.07 -6.05
CA ILE A 8 2.46 -0.98 -5.85
C ILE A 8 2.19 -0.97 -4.36
N ILE A 9 1.23 -0.16 -3.93
CA ILE A 9 0.71 -0.22 -2.56
C ILE A 9 -0.49 -1.18 -2.58
N GLU A 10 -0.49 -2.18 -1.72
CA GLU A 10 -1.60 -3.12 -1.55
C GLU A 10 -2.17 -2.97 -0.14
N ASP A 11 -3.49 -3.04 0.01
CA ASP A 11 -4.12 -3.29 1.30
C ASP A 11 -4.32 -4.80 1.48
N GLU A 12 -3.39 -5.42 2.21
CA GLU A 12 -3.34 -6.88 2.39
C GLU A 12 -4.59 -7.41 3.10
N ALA A 13 -5.12 -6.65 4.07
CA ALA A 13 -6.29 -7.06 4.83
C ALA A 13 -7.56 -7.20 3.97
N HIS A 14 -7.57 -6.57 2.79
CA HIS A 14 -8.71 -6.55 1.88
C HIS A 14 -8.39 -7.07 0.47
N ALA A 15 -7.16 -7.57 0.25
CA ALA A 15 -6.64 -7.98 -1.06
C ALA A 15 -6.90 -6.91 -2.15
N GLU A 16 -6.72 -5.64 -1.79
CA GLU A 16 -7.04 -4.50 -2.65
C GLU A 16 -5.77 -3.79 -3.10
N LEU A 17 -5.51 -3.82 -4.41
CA LEU A 17 -4.50 -2.95 -5.01
C LEU A 17 -4.95 -1.50 -4.87
N GLN A 18 -4.12 -0.67 -4.26
CA GLN A 18 -4.40 0.73 -4.11
C GLN A 18 -4.00 1.49 -5.38
N ASP A 19 -4.70 2.59 -5.66
CA ASP A 19 -4.40 3.42 -6.81
C ASP A 19 -2.94 3.93 -6.77
N GLY A 20 -2.23 3.73 -7.89
CA GLY A 20 -0.87 4.19 -8.11
C GLY A 20 0.07 3.08 -8.58
N GLU A 21 0.87 3.38 -9.60
CA GLU A 21 2.11 2.65 -9.90
C GLU A 21 3.28 3.61 -9.69
N PHE A 22 4.24 3.22 -8.86
CA PHE A 22 5.39 4.06 -8.54
C PHE A 22 6.66 3.49 -9.20
N GLU A 23 7.44 4.36 -9.83
CA GLU A 23 8.69 3.96 -10.49
C GLU A 23 9.82 3.72 -9.47
N THR A 24 9.72 4.32 -8.29
CA THR A 24 10.71 4.20 -7.22
C THR A 24 10.07 3.85 -5.88
N GLU A 25 10.81 3.15 -5.03
CA GLU A 25 10.42 2.91 -3.64
C GLU A 25 10.18 4.22 -2.90
N GLN A 26 10.99 5.25 -3.18
CA GLN A 26 10.88 6.56 -2.55
C GLN A 26 9.52 7.22 -2.83
N ASP A 27 9.03 7.15 -4.07
CA ASP A 27 7.74 7.74 -4.43
C ASP A 27 6.57 7.00 -3.76
N ALA A 28 6.65 5.67 -3.68
CA ALA A 28 5.66 4.87 -2.97
C ALA A 28 5.67 5.14 -1.46
N MET A 29 6.85 5.27 -0.86
CA MET A 29 7.00 5.64 0.55
C MET A 29 6.49 7.06 0.82
N ALA A 30 6.71 8.02 -0.09
CA ALA A 30 6.17 9.36 0.02
C ALA A 30 4.63 9.36 0.01
N GLU A 31 4.02 8.50 -0.82
CA GLU A 31 2.57 8.30 -0.80
C GLU A 31 2.09 7.70 0.53
N LEU A 32 2.77 6.70 1.08
CA LEU A 32 2.43 6.14 2.40
C LEU A 32 2.55 7.19 3.51
N HIS A 33 3.58 8.05 3.46
CA HIS A 33 3.70 9.18 4.38
C HIS A 33 2.55 10.18 4.23
N ARG A 34 2.12 10.47 3.00
CA ARG A 34 0.94 11.32 2.75
C ARG A 34 -0.32 10.69 3.36
N ARG A 35 -0.54 9.40 3.16
CA ARG A 35 -1.71 8.66 3.70
C ARG A 35 -1.71 8.64 5.23
N ALA A 36 -0.56 8.51 5.86
CA ALA A 36 -0.43 8.59 7.32
C ALA A 36 -0.87 9.93 7.92
N LEU A 37 -0.93 11.00 7.12
CA LEU A 37 -1.41 12.32 7.55
C LEU A 37 -2.90 12.54 7.30
N LEU A 38 -3.56 11.64 6.57
CA LEU A 38 -4.99 11.73 6.30
C LEU A 38 -5.80 11.10 7.44
N PRO A 39 -7.02 11.59 7.70
CA PRO A 39 -7.94 10.92 8.62
C PRO A 39 -8.17 9.46 8.23
N TRP A 40 -8.23 8.58 9.22
CA TRP A 40 -8.41 7.15 9.01
C TRP A 40 -9.78 6.81 8.37
N ASP A 41 -10.78 7.66 8.58
CA ASP A 41 -12.16 7.51 8.13
C ASP A 41 -12.44 8.21 6.78
N GLN A 42 -11.39 8.62 6.07
CA GLN A 42 -11.48 9.23 4.75
C GLN A 42 -10.69 8.44 3.71
N THR A 43 -11.08 8.54 2.44
CA THR A 43 -10.32 7.94 1.33
C THR A 43 -8.88 8.49 1.29
N PRO A 44 -7.85 7.65 1.07
CA PRO A 44 -7.94 6.21 0.81
C PRO A 44 -7.97 5.34 2.08
N ASN A 45 -7.81 5.89 3.28
CA ASN A 45 -7.66 5.14 4.53
C ASN A 45 -8.93 4.42 5.02
N VAL A 46 -10.11 4.90 4.65
CA VAL A 46 -11.35 4.21 4.99
C VAL A 46 -11.38 2.83 4.32
N ALA A 47 -11.48 1.78 5.13
CA ALA A 47 -11.55 0.41 4.65
C ALA A 47 -12.83 0.18 3.81
N PRO A 48 -12.80 -0.71 2.80
CA PRO A 48 -13.94 -0.93 1.90
C PRO A 48 -15.05 -1.77 2.53
N CYS A 49 -14.81 -2.35 3.72
CA CYS A 49 -15.76 -3.23 4.39
C CYS A 49 -16.91 -2.46 5.07
N THR A 50 -18.06 -3.13 5.25
CA THR A 50 -19.20 -2.54 5.96
C THR A 50 -18.92 -2.24 7.43
N SER A 51 -17.97 -2.96 8.03
CA SER A 51 -17.46 -2.77 9.38
C SER A 51 -16.25 -1.82 9.45
N TRP A 52 -16.08 -0.91 8.47
CA TRP A 52 -14.92 -0.02 8.38
C TRP A 52 -14.62 0.76 9.67
N ARG A 53 -15.64 1.07 10.49
CA ARG A 53 -15.47 1.82 11.75
C ARG A 53 -14.60 1.13 12.79
N THR A 54 -14.50 -0.20 12.71
CA THR A 54 -13.65 -1.03 13.58
C THR A 54 -12.59 -1.76 12.78
N CYS A 55 -12.40 -1.37 11.52
CA CYS A 55 -11.40 -1.92 10.63
C CYS A 55 -10.39 -0.82 10.31
N GLY A 56 -9.23 -1.22 9.82
CA GLY A 56 -8.22 -0.33 9.30
C GLY A 56 -7.71 -0.85 7.97
N ARG A 57 -6.67 -0.23 7.44
CA ARG A 57 -5.93 -0.74 6.29
C ARG A 57 -4.54 -1.18 6.71
N ARG A 58 -4.06 -2.25 6.10
CA ARG A 58 -2.68 -2.72 6.23
C ARG A 58 -2.00 -2.53 4.88
N TYR A 59 -1.27 -1.44 4.75
CA TYR A 59 -0.56 -1.14 3.53
C TYR A 59 0.77 -1.90 3.47
N GLU A 60 0.89 -2.70 2.43
CA GLU A 60 2.12 -3.32 1.99
C GLU A 60 2.67 -2.60 0.77
N LEU A 61 4.01 -2.54 0.69
CA LEU A 61 4.72 -2.14 -0.50
C LEU A 61 5.18 -3.39 -1.24
N VAL A 62 4.70 -3.56 -2.46
CA VAL A 62 5.01 -4.72 -3.30
C VAL A 62 5.78 -4.26 -4.53
N GLU A 63 6.94 -4.86 -4.76
CA GLU A 63 7.78 -4.61 -5.92
C GLU A 63 7.54 -5.71 -6.97
N TYR A 64 7.31 -5.31 -8.22
CA TYR A 64 7.08 -6.22 -9.35
C TYR A 64 8.05 -5.99 -10.50
N ASP A 65 8.50 -7.06 -11.15
CA ASP A 65 9.12 -7.01 -12.48
C ASP A 65 8.03 -7.11 -13.56
N LYS A 66 7.86 -6.03 -14.34
CA LYS A 66 6.91 -5.94 -15.46
C LYS A 66 7.47 -6.50 -16.77
N SER A 67 8.63 -7.16 -16.78
CA SER A 67 9.21 -7.69 -18.03
C SER A 67 8.43 -8.85 -18.65
N ALA A 68 7.54 -9.49 -17.90
CA ALA A 68 6.74 -10.63 -18.33
C ALA A 68 5.29 -10.49 -17.84
N THR A 69 4.38 -11.25 -18.48
CA THR A 69 2.97 -11.37 -18.06
C THR A 69 2.67 -12.83 -17.70
N PRO A 70 2.19 -13.13 -16.48
CA PRO A 70 1.91 -12.17 -15.39
C PRO A 70 3.20 -11.51 -14.86
N TRP A 71 3.06 -10.32 -14.25
CA TRP A 71 4.18 -9.67 -13.58
C TRP A 71 4.72 -10.56 -12.48
N ARG A 72 6.02 -10.51 -12.26
CA ARG A 72 6.69 -11.31 -11.23
C ARG A 72 6.89 -10.46 -9.98
N GLU A 73 6.34 -10.89 -8.85
CA GLU A 73 6.65 -10.27 -7.55
C GLU A 73 8.14 -10.47 -7.23
N LEU A 74 8.83 -9.38 -6.90
CA LEU A 74 10.23 -9.34 -6.50
C LEU A 74 10.36 -9.25 -4.98
N SER A 75 9.55 -8.40 -4.35
CA SER A 75 9.55 -8.23 -2.90
C SER A 75 8.18 -7.73 -2.41
N ARG A 76 7.90 -7.98 -1.12
CA ARG A 76 6.69 -7.53 -0.42
C ARG A 76 7.06 -7.22 1.03
N ARG A 77 6.62 -6.08 1.54
CA ARG A 77 6.84 -5.66 2.93
C ARG A 77 5.62 -4.94 3.46
N GLN A 78 5.17 -5.31 4.65
CA GLN A 78 4.21 -4.51 5.41
C GLN A 78 4.90 -3.23 5.90
N ILE A 79 4.31 -2.07 5.61
CA ILE A 79 4.90 -0.77 5.93
C ILE A 79 4.06 0.00 6.95
N LEU A 80 2.74 0.02 6.78
CA LEU A 80 1.88 0.99 7.45
C LEU A 80 0.51 0.40 7.78
N ASP A 81 0.11 0.43 9.05
CA ASP A 81 -1.28 0.20 9.45
C ASP A 81 -1.94 1.56 9.79
N ILE A 82 -3.17 1.76 9.32
CA ILE A 82 -4.00 2.91 9.69
C ILE A 82 -5.38 2.41 10.12
N SER A 83 -5.81 2.78 11.32
CA SER A 83 -7.13 2.45 11.87
C SER A 83 -7.65 3.54 12.80
N ALA A 84 -8.80 3.32 13.43
CA ALA A 84 -9.36 4.22 14.43
C ALA A 84 -8.42 4.41 15.66
N GLU A 85 -7.56 3.44 15.94
CA GLU A 85 -6.54 3.49 17.00
C GLU A 85 -5.32 4.36 16.63
N GLY A 86 -5.21 4.76 15.36
CA GLY A 86 -4.15 5.64 14.87
C GLY A 86 -3.29 4.99 13.79
N VAL A 87 -2.06 5.49 13.66
CA VAL A 87 -1.09 5.10 12.64
C VAL A 87 0.05 4.31 13.25
N ARG A 88 0.41 3.18 12.62
CA ARG A 88 1.54 2.34 13.04
C ARG A 88 2.46 2.04 11.86
N TRP A 89 3.73 2.40 12.00
CA TRP A 89 4.79 2.08 11.03
C TRP A 89 5.50 0.78 11.41
N HIS A 90 5.91 0.02 10.39
CA HIS A 90 6.69 -1.21 10.52
C HIS A 90 8.08 -1.01 9.91
N THR A 91 9.09 -1.61 10.55
CA THR A 91 10.52 -1.53 10.18
C THR A 91 11.00 -2.78 9.48
#